data_AF-A0A2N3I535-F1
#
_entry.id   AF-A0A2N3I535-F1
#
_cell.length_a   1.000
_cell.length_b   1.000
_cell.length_c   1.000
_cell.angle_alpha   90.00
_cell.angle_beta   90.00
_cell.angle_gamma   90.00
#
_symmetry.space_group_name_H-M   'P 1'
#
loop_
_entity.id
_entity.type
_entity.pdbx_description
1 polymer ?
#
loop_
_entity_poly.entity_id
_entity_poly.type
_entity_poly.pdbx_seq_one_letter_code
_entity_poly.pdbx_strand_id
1 'polypeptide(L)'
;MLQFLLWISLLFPSQNNVQINQVHDFISVDHLGNIFVVNKSELIEFNSKGEKLTVFSNSMLGSICHIDVSNPLRILIFYNDFNQILFLDRNLAEIGGEIDLFEFSDNETELVCTSANGGFWMYNSNDNQAIHISDIGKIINQSSLLNSFYQDCIPDKMLEYNNDLYLLYPKMGILNLDRNGQFKKKIPQPGIKNFQISKNTLLYTTESGIYSFQPMSREDKLIFSLEDLKDSQLIIRNNNLYVSNKKSISIKALTL
;
A
#
# COMPACT_ATOMS: atom_id res chain seq x y z
N MET A 1 11.84 30.12 -1.24
CA MET A 1 11.63 29.30 -2.46
C MET A 1 12.94 28.82 -3.12
N LEU A 2 14.14 29.17 -2.61
CA LEU A 2 15.42 28.57 -3.02
C LEU A 2 16.14 27.85 -1.86
N GLN A 3 15.52 27.79 -0.67
CA GLN A 3 16.16 27.34 0.58
C GLN A 3 15.90 25.87 0.92
N PHE A 4 15.03 25.17 0.19
CA PHE A 4 14.67 23.77 0.48
C PHE A 4 15.41 22.75 -0.41
N LEU A 5 15.88 23.16 -1.59
CA LEU A 5 16.66 22.31 -2.51
C LEU A 5 18.09 22.03 -1.99
N LEU A 6 18.58 22.79 -1.02
CA LEU A 6 19.94 22.68 -0.49
C LEU A 6 20.06 21.77 0.75
N TRP A 7 18.98 21.51 1.49
CA TRP A 7 19.09 20.79 2.77
C TRP A 7 19.24 19.27 2.65
N ILE A 8 18.66 18.64 1.62
CA ILE A 8 18.86 17.19 1.39
C ILE A 8 20.32 16.90 0.95
N SER A 9 20.98 17.87 0.31
CA SER A 9 22.37 17.71 -0.16
C SER A 9 23.43 17.78 0.93
N LEU A 10 23.11 18.36 2.11
CA LEU A 10 24.08 18.62 3.17
C LEU A 10 24.17 17.54 4.26
N LEU A 11 23.24 16.58 4.29
CA LEU A 11 23.25 15.48 5.26
C LEU A 11 23.79 14.16 4.69
N PHE A 12 23.98 14.05 3.38
CA PHE A 12 24.28 12.76 2.75
C PHE A 12 25.28 12.90 1.61
N PRO A 13 26.46 12.26 1.68
CA PRO A 13 27.41 12.27 0.57
C PRO A 13 26.77 11.64 -0.67
N SER A 14 27.13 12.16 -1.83
CA SER A 14 26.63 11.77 -3.15
C SER A 14 26.72 10.25 -3.39
N GLN A 15 25.62 9.54 -3.17
CA GLN A 15 25.41 8.19 -3.69
C GLN A 15 24.08 8.21 -4.44
N ASN A 16 24.12 8.01 -5.76
CA ASN A 16 23.01 7.76 -6.69
C ASN A 16 21.58 8.03 -6.15
N ASN A 17 21.30 9.28 -5.79
CA ASN A 17 19.97 9.69 -5.36
C ASN A 17 19.14 9.94 -6.62
N VAL A 18 18.15 9.09 -6.87
CA VAL A 18 17.15 9.34 -7.91
C VAL A 18 16.10 10.28 -7.34
N GLN A 19 15.79 11.35 -8.06
CA GLN A 19 14.77 12.32 -7.69
C GLN A 19 13.74 12.46 -8.81
N ILE A 20 12.47 12.28 -8.47
CA ILE A 20 11.34 12.49 -9.36
C ILE A 20 10.58 13.72 -8.87
N ASN A 21 10.50 14.77 -9.70
CA ASN A 21 9.79 16.00 -9.38
C ASN A 21 8.39 15.95 -10.01
N GLN A 22 7.46 15.28 -9.34
CA GLN A 22 6.09 15.11 -9.79
C GLN A 22 5.14 15.43 -8.63
N VAL A 23 4.16 16.30 -8.87
CA VAL A 23 3.08 16.56 -7.91
C VAL A 23 2.15 15.35 -7.89
N HIS A 24 1.79 14.91 -6.68
CA HIS A 24 1.01 13.70 -6.47
C HIS A 24 0.33 13.70 -5.10
N ASP A 25 -0.70 12.86 -4.98
CA ASP A 25 -1.43 12.61 -3.75
C ASP A 25 -0.74 11.53 -2.91
N PHE A 26 -0.34 10.43 -3.55
CA PHE A 26 0.42 9.34 -2.93
C PHE A 26 1.20 8.54 -3.98
N ILE A 27 2.07 7.65 -3.49
CA ILE A 27 2.81 6.70 -4.33
C ILE A 27 2.65 5.25 -3.85
N SER A 28 2.92 4.32 -4.75
CA SER A 28 3.14 2.91 -4.44
C SER A 28 4.35 2.38 -5.20
N VAL A 29 4.98 1.32 -4.69
CA VAL A 29 6.19 0.73 -5.29
C VAL A 29 6.04 -0.78 -5.34
N ASP A 30 6.16 -1.36 -6.53
CA ASP A 30 6.04 -2.81 -6.75
C ASP A 30 7.30 -3.57 -6.31
N HIS A 31 7.31 -4.91 -6.45
CA HIS A 31 8.50 -5.70 -6.11
C HIS A 31 9.62 -5.64 -7.16
N LEU A 32 9.41 -4.99 -8.31
CA LEU A 32 10.42 -4.77 -9.36
C LEU A 32 11.14 -3.42 -9.18
N GLY A 33 10.61 -2.54 -8.33
CA GLY A 33 11.12 -1.19 -8.10
C GLY A 33 10.52 -0.15 -9.04
N ASN A 34 9.42 -0.47 -9.74
CA ASN A 34 8.63 0.53 -10.45
C ASN A 34 7.83 1.35 -9.44
N ILE A 35 7.71 2.64 -9.71
CA ILE A 35 7.10 3.63 -8.85
C ILE A 35 5.85 4.14 -9.53
N PHE A 36 4.73 3.92 -8.86
CA PHE A 36 3.41 4.30 -9.30
C PHE A 36 3.00 5.57 -8.56
N VAL A 37 2.79 6.64 -9.32
CA VAL A 37 2.53 7.98 -8.80
C VAL A 37 1.09 8.36 -9.13
N VAL A 38 0.28 8.56 -8.11
CA VAL A 38 -1.15 8.89 -8.27
C VAL A 38 -1.38 10.37 -8.02
N ASN A 39 -2.11 11.02 -8.92
CA ASN A 39 -2.56 12.40 -8.77
C ASN A 39 -4.00 12.50 -9.30
N LYS A 40 -4.98 12.61 -8.39
CA LYS A 40 -6.40 12.54 -8.69
C LYS A 40 -6.74 11.26 -9.47
N SER A 41 -7.15 11.39 -10.72
CA SER A 41 -7.53 10.28 -11.61
C SER A 41 -6.38 9.77 -12.47
N GLU A 42 -5.16 10.29 -12.31
CA GLU A 42 -4.00 9.93 -13.12
C GLU A 42 -3.06 9.01 -12.33
N LEU A 43 -2.59 7.96 -13.00
CA LEU A 43 -1.54 7.05 -12.56
C LEU A 43 -0.37 7.11 -13.53
N ILE A 44 0.81 7.49 -13.03
CA ILE A 44 2.04 7.52 -13.81
C ILE A 44 2.99 6.44 -13.28
N GLU A 45 3.52 5.61 -14.17
CA GLU A 45 4.58 4.65 -13.84
C GLU A 45 5.96 5.25 -14.16
N PHE A 46 6.88 5.15 -13.21
CA PHE A 46 8.30 5.42 -13.38
C PHE A 46 9.11 4.16 -13.08
N ASN A 47 10.23 3.96 -13.75
CA ASN A 47 11.18 2.92 -13.38
C ASN A 47 12.03 3.32 -12.17
N SER A 48 12.84 2.39 -11.67
CA SER A 48 13.75 2.62 -10.53
C SER A 48 14.83 3.69 -10.75
N LYS A 49 15.02 4.15 -12.00
CA LYS A 49 15.92 5.26 -12.36
C LYS A 49 15.20 6.61 -12.44
N GLY A 50 13.88 6.65 -12.20
CA GLY A 50 13.07 7.85 -12.27
C GLY A 50 12.66 8.26 -13.69
N GLU A 51 12.79 7.35 -14.66
CA GLU A 51 12.33 7.57 -16.02
C GLU A 51 10.84 7.22 -16.12
N LYS A 52 10.04 8.15 -16.65
CA LYS A 52 8.61 7.94 -16.88
C LYS A 52 8.41 6.88 -17.96
N LEU A 53 7.65 5.84 -17.65
CA LEU A 53 7.37 4.71 -18.54
C LEU A 53 6.04 4.88 -19.28
N THR A 54 4.95 4.98 -18.52
CA THR A 54 3.58 5.02 -19.05
C THR A 54 2.65 5.81 -18.15
N VAL A 55 1.47 6.14 -18.67
CA VAL A 55 0.42 6.91 -17.97
C VAL A 55 -0.91 6.26 -18.26
N PHE A 56 -1.73 6.18 -17.23
CA PHE A 56 -3.14 5.87 -17.32
C PHE A 56 -3.95 6.97 -16.63
N SER A 57 -5.13 7.28 -17.15
CA SER A 57 -6.09 8.11 -16.43
C SER A 57 -7.52 7.78 -16.83
N ASN A 58 -8.40 7.73 -15.84
CA ASN A 58 -9.84 7.65 -16.05
C ASN A 58 -10.54 8.64 -15.11
N SER A 59 -10.80 9.85 -15.61
CA SER A 59 -11.48 10.89 -14.82
C SER A 59 -12.98 10.67 -14.65
N MET A 60 -13.58 9.75 -15.40
CA MET A 60 -15.01 9.45 -15.28
C MET A 60 -15.33 8.74 -13.96
N LEU A 61 -14.34 8.01 -13.42
CA LEU A 61 -14.42 7.30 -12.15
C LEU A 61 -14.01 8.15 -10.92
N GLY A 62 -13.76 9.44 -11.11
CA GLY A 62 -13.33 10.32 -10.01
C GLY A 62 -11.87 10.11 -9.63
N SER A 63 -11.53 10.33 -8.37
CA SER A 63 -10.14 10.26 -7.90
C SER A 63 -9.76 8.82 -7.51
N ILE A 64 -8.55 8.39 -7.91
CA ILE A 64 -7.97 7.13 -7.47
C ILE A 64 -7.69 7.27 -5.97
N CYS A 65 -8.37 6.45 -5.16
CA CYS A 65 -8.19 6.46 -3.70
C CYS A 65 -7.13 5.46 -3.24
N HIS A 66 -6.97 4.34 -3.96
CA HIS A 66 -6.02 3.29 -3.61
C HIS A 66 -5.55 2.54 -4.86
N ILE A 67 -4.30 2.06 -4.83
CA ILE A 67 -3.79 1.10 -5.81
C ILE A 67 -3.08 -0.05 -5.09
N ASP A 68 -3.24 -1.26 -5.61
CA ASP A 68 -2.46 -2.41 -5.19
C ASP A 68 -1.56 -2.87 -6.35
N VAL A 69 -0.26 -2.72 -6.12
CA VAL A 69 0.82 -3.08 -7.06
C VAL A 69 1.60 -4.30 -6.57
N SER A 70 1.01 -5.10 -5.68
CA SER A 70 1.59 -6.36 -5.21
C SER A 70 1.79 -7.36 -6.35
N ASN A 71 0.92 -7.33 -7.36
CA ASN A 71 1.05 -8.06 -8.62
C ASN A 71 1.29 -7.07 -9.79
N PRO A 72 2.53 -6.88 -10.27
CA PRO A 72 2.82 -5.93 -11.35
C PRO A 72 2.24 -6.33 -12.71
N LEU A 73 1.69 -7.54 -12.86
CA LEU A 73 1.01 -7.98 -14.07
C LEU A 73 -0.51 -7.72 -14.01
N ARG A 74 -1.03 -7.37 -12.83
CA ARG A 74 -2.44 -7.10 -12.58
C ARG A 74 -2.57 -6.11 -11.43
N ILE A 75 -2.46 -4.83 -11.77
CA ILE A 75 -2.54 -3.72 -10.83
C ILE A 75 -4.02 -3.45 -10.56
N LEU A 76 -4.41 -3.41 -9.29
CA LEU A 76 -5.76 -3.01 -8.89
C LEU A 76 -5.79 -1.50 -8.65
N ILE A 77 -6.78 -0.83 -9.21
CA ILE A 77 -7.12 0.57 -8.92
C ILE A 77 -8.49 0.62 -8.27
N PHE A 78 -8.62 1.39 -7.20
CA PHE A 78 -9.88 1.63 -6.51
C PHE A 78 -10.27 3.10 -6.61
N TYR A 79 -11.55 3.32 -6.90
CA TYR A 79 -12.22 4.60 -7.00
C TYR A 79 -13.36 4.64 -5.99
N ASN A 80 -13.13 5.28 -4.85
CA ASN A 80 -14.13 5.35 -3.78
C ASN A 80 -15.36 6.18 -4.19
N ASP A 81 -15.18 7.21 -5.01
CA ASP A 81 -16.25 8.14 -5.42
C ASP A 81 -17.46 7.42 -6.07
N PHE A 82 -17.21 6.28 -6.73
CA PHE A 82 -18.24 5.42 -7.34
C PHE A 82 -18.23 3.98 -6.82
N ASN A 83 -17.48 3.69 -5.75
CA ASN A 83 -17.34 2.34 -5.17
C ASN A 83 -16.94 1.28 -6.22
N GLN A 84 -15.96 1.59 -7.07
CA GLN A 84 -15.59 0.75 -8.23
C GLN A 84 -14.10 0.41 -8.24
N ILE A 85 -13.77 -0.77 -8.75
CA ILE A 85 -12.39 -1.14 -9.05
C ILE A 85 -12.17 -1.37 -10.54
N LEU A 86 -10.92 -1.24 -10.95
CA LEU A 86 -10.42 -1.55 -12.29
C LEU A 86 -9.10 -2.29 -12.17
N PHE A 87 -8.86 -3.25 -13.07
CA PHE A 87 -7.57 -3.92 -13.18
C PHE A 87 -6.80 -3.41 -14.39
N LEU A 88 -5.49 -3.20 -14.24
CA LEU A 88 -4.58 -2.85 -15.32
C LEU A 88 -3.47 -3.88 -15.50
N ASP A 89 -3.00 -4.04 -16.74
CA ASP A 89 -1.82 -4.83 -17.06
C ASP A 89 -0.52 -4.05 -16.80
N ARG A 90 0.62 -4.69 -17.08
CA ARG A 90 1.95 -4.09 -16.90
C ARG A 90 2.23 -2.85 -17.75
N ASN A 91 1.42 -2.57 -18.78
CA ASN A 91 1.53 -1.38 -19.62
C ASN A 91 0.51 -0.30 -19.21
N LEU A 92 -0.20 -0.52 -18.09
CA LEU A 92 -1.35 0.24 -17.63
C LEU A 92 -2.57 0.20 -18.59
N ALA A 93 -2.71 -0.87 -19.38
CA ALA A 93 -3.91 -1.11 -20.19
C ALA A 93 -4.97 -1.85 -19.38
N GLU A 94 -6.24 -1.52 -19.56
CA GLU A 94 -7.35 -2.12 -18.82
C GLU A 94 -7.48 -3.62 -19.09
N ILE A 95 -7.62 -4.39 -18.01
CA ILE A 95 -7.91 -5.82 -18.02
C ILE A 95 -9.41 -5.98 -17.73
N GLY A 96 -10.20 -6.14 -18.78
CA GLY A 96 -11.65 -6.23 -18.66
C GLY A 96 -12.30 -4.86 -18.43
N GLY A 97 -13.46 -4.86 -17.78
CA GLY A 97 -14.19 -3.63 -17.44
C GLY A 97 -14.06 -3.27 -15.97
N GLU A 98 -14.65 -2.13 -15.64
CA GLU A 98 -14.89 -1.68 -14.26
C GLU A 98 -15.78 -2.69 -13.53
N ILE A 99 -15.54 -2.87 -12.23
CA ILE A 99 -16.32 -3.75 -11.36
C ILE A 99 -16.98 -2.88 -10.30
N ASP A 100 -18.31 -2.90 -10.26
CA ASP A 100 -19.11 -2.24 -9.23
C ASP A 100 -19.09 -3.08 -7.95
N LEU A 101 -18.55 -2.51 -6.87
CA LEU A 101 -18.45 -3.21 -5.60
C LEU A 101 -19.81 -3.34 -4.89
N PHE A 102 -20.83 -2.58 -5.30
CA PHE A 102 -22.19 -2.77 -4.82
C PHE A 102 -22.82 -4.10 -5.27
N GLU A 103 -22.20 -4.80 -6.22
CA GLU A 103 -22.60 -6.17 -6.57
C GLU A 103 -22.31 -7.19 -5.44
N PHE A 104 -21.44 -6.85 -4.48
CA PHE A 104 -20.98 -7.75 -3.42
C PHE A 104 -21.38 -7.32 -2.01
N SER A 105 -21.73 -6.05 -1.82
CA SER A 105 -22.20 -5.49 -0.55
C SER A 105 -23.09 -4.27 -0.80
N ASP A 106 -24.13 -4.09 0.00
CA ASP A 106 -24.97 -2.88 -0.05
C ASP A 106 -24.27 -1.63 0.53
N ASN A 107 -23.07 -1.80 1.10
CA ASN A 107 -22.31 -0.74 1.77
C ASN A 107 -21.11 -0.28 0.93
N GLU A 108 -20.75 1.00 1.06
CA GLU A 108 -19.54 1.55 0.45
C GLU A 108 -18.28 0.83 0.95
N THR A 109 -17.39 0.49 0.04
CA THR A 109 -16.14 -0.20 0.35
C THR A 109 -15.10 0.78 0.88
N GLU A 110 -14.40 0.39 1.93
CA GLU A 110 -13.34 1.21 2.53
C GLU A 110 -11.95 0.75 2.09
N LEU A 111 -11.74 -0.57 1.99
CA LEU A 111 -10.45 -1.16 1.66
C LEU A 111 -10.60 -2.26 0.62
N VAL A 112 -9.60 -2.34 -0.26
CA VAL A 112 -9.45 -3.44 -1.22
C VAL A 112 -7.99 -3.85 -1.36
N CYS A 113 -7.74 -5.08 -1.75
CA CYS A 113 -6.43 -5.52 -2.23
C CYS A 113 -6.56 -6.71 -3.19
N THR A 114 -5.56 -6.93 -4.03
CA THR A 114 -5.50 -8.09 -4.92
C THR A 114 -5.31 -9.36 -4.10
N SER A 115 -5.90 -10.47 -4.55
CA SER A 115 -5.63 -11.79 -3.98
C SER A 115 -4.69 -12.61 -4.85
N ALA A 116 -3.74 -13.31 -4.24
CA ALA A 116 -2.85 -14.24 -4.95
C ALA A 116 -3.60 -15.50 -5.43
N ASN A 117 -4.80 -15.77 -4.90
CA ASN A 117 -5.66 -16.88 -5.28
C ASN A 117 -6.71 -16.50 -6.33
N GLY A 118 -6.52 -15.34 -6.99
CA GLY A 118 -7.45 -14.80 -7.97
C GLY A 118 -8.45 -13.81 -7.35
N GLY A 119 -8.89 -12.86 -8.16
CA GLY A 119 -9.81 -11.79 -7.80
C GLY A 119 -9.21 -10.81 -6.80
N PHE A 120 -9.98 -10.42 -5.79
CA PHE A 120 -9.64 -9.36 -4.83
C PHE A 120 -10.34 -9.55 -3.48
N TRP A 121 -9.80 -8.95 -2.44
CA TRP A 121 -10.47 -8.75 -1.16
C TRP A 121 -11.08 -7.36 -1.09
N MET A 122 -12.22 -7.25 -0.41
CA MET A 122 -12.85 -5.98 -0.05
C MET A 122 -13.26 -5.98 1.42
N TYR A 123 -13.38 -4.79 2.01
CA TYR A 123 -13.86 -4.58 3.38
C TYR A 123 -14.63 -3.28 3.49
N ASN A 124 -15.70 -3.29 4.28
CA ASN A 124 -16.39 -2.11 4.78
C ASN A 124 -16.72 -2.27 6.27
N SER A 125 -16.83 -1.15 6.99
CA SER A 125 -17.02 -1.16 8.44
C SER A 125 -18.42 -1.62 8.87
N ASN A 126 -19.44 -1.44 8.02
CA ASN A 126 -20.83 -1.81 8.29
C ASN A 126 -21.02 -3.34 8.35
N ASP A 127 -20.54 -4.07 7.35
CA ASP A 127 -20.54 -5.54 7.32
C ASP A 127 -19.49 -6.11 8.27
N ASN A 128 -18.43 -5.33 8.54
CA ASN A 128 -17.36 -5.65 9.47
C ASN A 128 -16.63 -6.96 9.15
N GLN A 129 -16.55 -7.34 7.88
CA GLN A 129 -15.89 -8.54 7.39
C GLN A 129 -15.05 -8.22 6.16
N ALA A 130 -13.92 -8.92 6.04
CA ALA A 130 -13.20 -8.97 4.78
C ALA A 130 -13.83 -10.07 3.90
N ILE A 131 -14.16 -9.73 2.66
CA ILE A 131 -14.81 -10.62 1.69
C ILE A 131 -13.82 -10.88 0.56
N HIS A 132 -13.59 -12.15 0.21
CA HIS A 132 -12.78 -12.55 -0.94
C HIS A 132 -13.69 -12.84 -2.13
N ILE A 133 -13.48 -12.13 -3.22
CA ILE A 133 -14.18 -12.30 -4.49
C ILE A 133 -13.19 -12.90 -5.49
N SER A 134 -13.64 -13.91 -6.23
CA SER A 134 -12.89 -14.57 -7.31
C SER A 134 -12.79 -13.74 -8.59
N ASP A 135 -11.94 -14.14 -9.52
CA ASP A 135 -11.83 -13.52 -10.86
C ASP A 135 -13.13 -13.57 -11.69
N ILE A 136 -14.07 -14.44 -11.33
CA ILE A 136 -15.37 -14.58 -12.01
C ILE A 136 -16.52 -13.94 -11.22
N GLY A 137 -16.23 -13.06 -10.24
CA GLY A 137 -17.24 -12.32 -9.50
C GLY A 137 -18.04 -13.17 -8.50
N LYS A 138 -17.47 -14.28 -7.99
CA LYS A 138 -18.08 -15.07 -6.91
C LYS A 138 -17.38 -14.83 -5.59
N ILE A 139 -18.16 -14.63 -4.52
CA ILE A 139 -17.66 -14.63 -3.15
C ILE A 139 -17.15 -16.05 -2.82
N ILE A 140 -15.87 -16.16 -2.46
CA ILE A 140 -15.21 -17.43 -2.09
C ILE A 140 -15.15 -17.58 -0.58
N ASN A 141 -14.77 -16.52 0.14
CA ASN A 141 -14.57 -16.53 1.59
C ASN A 141 -15.06 -15.23 2.22
N GLN A 142 -15.43 -15.32 3.50
CA GLN A 142 -15.71 -14.17 4.35
C GLN A 142 -15.02 -14.39 5.69
N SER A 143 -14.38 -13.35 6.22
CA SER A 143 -13.75 -13.43 7.54
C SER A 143 -14.79 -13.52 8.65
N SER A 144 -14.36 -13.95 9.84
CA SER A 144 -15.10 -13.63 11.07
C SER A 144 -15.25 -12.12 11.22
N LEU A 145 -16.25 -11.68 12.00
CA LEU A 145 -16.45 -10.26 12.33
C LEU A 145 -15.17 -9.68 12.95
N LEU A 146 -14.62 -8.64 12.33
CA LEU A 146 -13.31 -8.10 12.72
C LEU A 146 -13.33 -7.41 14.09
N ASN A 147 -14.49 -6.86 14.49
CA ASN A 147 -14.73 -6.24 15.78
C ASN A 147 -14.57 -7.22 16.95
N SER A 148 -14.68 -8.54 16.72
CA SER A 148 -14.39 -9.56 17.73
C SER A 148 -12.91 -9.60 18.12
N PHE A 149 -12.03 -9.12 17.24
CA PHE A 149 -10.60 -9.02 17.51
C PHE A 149 -10.23 -7.64 18.05
N TYR A 150 -10.77 -6.57 17.46
CA TYR A 150 -10.54 -5.19 17.89
C TYR A 150 -11.85 -4.42 17.92
N GLN A 151 -12.41 -4.26 19.11
CA GLN A 151 -13.69 -3.59 19.32
C GLN A 151 -13.59 -2.09 19.02
N ASP A 152 -14.62 -1.53 18.38
CA ASP A 152 -14.75 -0.11 18.05
C ASP A 152 -13.55 0.48 17.29
N CYS A 153 -12.84 -0.38 16.55
CA CYS A 153 -11.71 -0.01 15.71
C CYS A 153 -11.96 -0.49 14.29
N ILE A 154 -11.61 0.35 13.31
CA ILE A 154 -11.60 0.00 11.89
C ILE A 154 -10.14 -0.07 11.40
N PRO A 155 -9.85 -0.94 10.42
CA PRO A 155 -8.54 -0.98 9.81
C PRO A 155 -8.35 0.17 8.81
N ASP A 156 -7.12 0.68 8.70
CA ASP A 156 -6.76 1.75 7.77
C ASP A 156 -6.13 1.21 6.46
N LYS A 157 -5.72 -0.06 6.47
CA LYS A 157 -5.05 -0.69 5.33
C LYS A 157 -5.31 -2.19 5.33
N MET A 158 -5.49 -2.75 4.14
CA MET A 158 -5.58 -4.19 3.89
C MET A 158 -4.57 -4.57 2.81
N LEU A 159 -3.88 -5.70 2.96
CA LEU A 159 -3.04 -6.28 1.92
C LEU A 159 -2.96 -7.80 2.07
N GLU A 160 -2.78 -8.51 0.97
CA GLU A 160 -2.46 -9.93 0.97
C GLU A 160 -0.96 -10.14 0.77
N TYR A 161 -0.36 -11.06 1.54
CA TYR A 161 1.01 -11.50 1.35
C TYR A 161 1.15 -12.98 1.68
N ASN A 162 1.72 -13.78 0.77
CA ASN A 162 1.86 -15.24 0.94
C ASN A 162 0.54 -15.94 1.31
N ASN A 163 -0.56 -15.59 0.64
CA ASN A 163 -1.92 -16.09 0.88
C ASN A 163 -2.51 -15.74 2.25
N ASP A 164 -1.87 -14.88 3.03
CA ASP A 164 -2.40 -14.39 4.29
C ASP A 164 -2.88 -12.94 4.11
N LEU A 165 -4.04 -12.63 4.68
CA LEU A 165 -4.58 -11.28 4.70
C LEU A 165 -4.08 -10.54 5.95
N TYR A 166 -3.64 -9.30 5.77
CA TYR A 166 -3.15 -8.44 6.84
C TYR A 166 -3.95 -7.15 6.88
N LEU A 167 -4.46 -6.81 8.06
CA LEU A 167 -5.19 -5.57 8.30
C LEU A 167 -4.46 -4.70 9.33
N LEU A 168 -4.24 -3.44 8.98
CA LEU A 168 -3.57 -2.45 9.83
C LEU A 168 -4.58 -1.72 10.70
N TYR A 169 -4.40 -1.78 12.01
CA TYR A 169 -5.14 -0.98 12.99
C TYR A 169 -4.15 -0.04 13.69
N PRO A 170 -4.07 1.25 13.34
CA PRO A 170 -2.99 2.14 13.81
C PRO A 170 -2.81 2.20 15.33
N LYS A 171 -3.92 2.10 16.08
CA LYS A 171 -3.92 2.14 17.55
C LYS A 171 -3.54 0.80 18.20
N MET A 172 -3.60 -0.32 17.46
CA MET A 172 -3.46 -1.67 18.00
C MET A 172 -2.26 -2.43 17.43
N GLY A 173 -2.04 -2.36 16.12
CA GLY A 173 -1.05 -3.15 15.39
C GLY A 173 -1.63 -3.78 14.13
N ILE A 174 -1.22 -5.02 13.83
CA ILE A 174 -1.63 -5.74 12.62
C ILE A 174 -2.42 -6.97 13.02
N LEU A 175 -3.60 -7.14 12.41
CA LEU A 175 -4.36 -8.38 12.43
C LEU A 175 -3.96 -9.24 11.23
N ASN A 176 -3.66 -10.52 11.45
CA ASN A 176 -3.33 -11.46 10.39
C ASN A 176 -4.35 -12.59 10.33
N LEU A 177 -4.98 -12.74 9.18
CA LEU A 177 -5.91 -13.79 8.82
C LEU A 177 -5.26 -14.73 7.78
N ASP A 178 -5.72 -15.98 7.73
CA ASP A 178 -5.31 -16.93 6.71
C ASP A 178 -6.06 -16.68 5.39
N ARG A 179 -5.73 -17.51 4.38
CA ARG A 179 -6.34 -17.44 3.04
C ARG A 179 -7.87 -17.58 3.01
N ASN A 180 -8.47 -18.11 4.07
CA ASN A 180 -9.91 -18.30 4.19
C ASN A 180 -10.55 -17.22 5.10
N GLY A 181 -9.81 -16.17 5.46
CA GLY A 181 -10.29 -15.11 6.35
C GLY A 181 -10.36 -15.53 7.83
N GLN A 182 -9.73 -16.64 8.22
CA GLN A 182 -9.73 -17.12 9.60
C GLN A 182 -8.57 -16.53 10.41
N PHE A 183 -8.79 -16.31 11.70
CA PHE A 183 -7.79 -15.72 12.58
C PHE A 183 -6.50 -16.56 12.64
N LYS A 184 -5.35 -15.93 12.41
CA LYS A 184 -4.03 -16.53 12.68
C LYS A 184 -3.38 -15.93 13.91
N LYS A 185 -3.18 -14.60 13.93
CA LYS A 185 -2.46 -13.91 15.00
C LYS A 185 -2.71 -12.41 15.01
N LYS A 186 -2.36 -11.79 16.14
CA LYS A 186 -2.18 -10.34 16.27
C LYS A 186 -0.69 -10.03 16.37
N ILE A 187 -0.27 -8.94 15.76
CA ILE A 187 1.08 -8.37 15.90
C ILE A 187 0.90 -7.00 16.57
N PRO A 188 0.96 -6.92 17.91
CA PRO A 188 0.77 -5.66 18.61
C PRO A 188 1.87 -4.67 18.22
N GLN A 189 1.46 -3.52 17.68
CA GLN A 189 2.36 -2.43 17.32
C GLN A 189 1.61 -1.09 17.37
N PRO A 190 1.26 -0.57 18.56
CA PRO A 190 0.58 0.72 18.67
C PRO A 190 1.41 1.86 18.07
N GLY A 191 0.77 2.76 17.33
CA GLY A 191 1.43 3.87 16.65
C GLY A 191 2.04 3.52 15.30
N ILE A 192 1.78 2.30 14.80
CA ILE A 192 2.13 1.90 13.44
C ILE A 192 1.36 2.77 12.43
N LYS A 193 2.08 3.32 11.45
CA LYS A 193 1.50 4.15 10.37
C LYS A 193 1.37 3.37 9.06
N ASN A 194 2.33 2.49 8.79
CA ASN A 194 2.35 1.66 7.60
C ASN A 194 3.24 0.45 7.84
N PHE A 195 3.06 -0.59 7.02
CA PHE A 195 3.89 -1.78 7.08
C PHE A 195 4.00 -2.47 5.71
N GLN A 196 5.06 -3.27 5.60
CA GLN A 196 5.35 -4.13 4.48
C GLN A 196 5.93 -5.43 5.00
N ILE A 197 5.62 -6.53 4.31
CA ILE A 197 6.14 -7.84 4.65
C ILE A 197 7.00 -8.31 3.49
N SER A 198 8.22 -8.72 3.80
CA SER A 198 9.13 -9.31 2.83
C SER A 198 9.84 -10.50 3.45
N LYS A 199 9.66 -11.67 2.84
CA LYS A 199 10.15 -12.97 3.31
C LYS A 199 9.63 -13.27 4.72
N ASN A 200 10.44 -12.99 5.74
CA ASN A 200 10.11 -13.23 7.14
C ASN A 200 10.39 -12.00 8.02
N THR A 201 10.44 -10.82 7.40
CA THR A 201 10.69 -9.54 8.07
C THR A 201 9.49 -8.63 7.87
N LEU A 202 9.00 -8.10 8.98
CA LEU A 202 8.02 -7.03 9.00
C LEU A 202 8.78 -5.71 9.04
N LEU A 203 8.64 -4.90 7.99
CA LEU A 203 9.10 -3.53 7.99
C LEU A 203 7.91 -2.64 8.31
N TYR A 204 8.07 -1.70 9.24
CA TYR A 204 6.98 -0.79 9.60
C TYR A 204 7.49 0.60 9.94
N THR A 205 6.62 1.58 9.73
CA THR A 205 6.89 2.99 10.01
C THR A 205 6.09 3.44 11.24
N THR A 206 6.72 4.24 12.08
CA THR A 206 6.07 4.99 13.16
C THR A 206 6.40 6.48 12.99
N GLU A 207 6.02 7.31 13.95
CA GLU A 207 6.41 8.73 13.97
C GLU A 207 7.93 8.92 14.19
N SER A 208 8.60 7.95 14.81
CA SER A 208 10.04 8.04 15.14
C SER A 208 10.96 7.53 14.05
N GLY A 209 10.49 6.61 13.21
CA GLY A 209 11.40 5.91 12.31
C GLY A 209 10.76 4.80 11.49
N ILE A 210 11.65 4.12 10.77
CA ILE A 210 11.39 2.84 10.14
C ILE A 210 12.09 1.75 10.93
N TYR A 211 11.36 0.70 11.23
CA TYR A 211 11.80 -0.42 12.04
C TYR A 211 11.68 -1.72 11.23
N SER A 212 12.60 -2.64 11.51
CA SER A 212 12.53 -4.03 11.09
C SER A 212 12.26 -4.90 12.30
N PHE A 213 11.20 -5.69 12.22
CA PHE A 213 10.89 -6.73 13.17
C PHE A 213 11.09 -8.10 12.54
N GLN A 214 11.92 -8.91 13.19
CA GLN A 214 12.06 -10.34 12.88
C GLN A 214 11.35 -11.15 13.96
N PRO A 215 10.29 -11.92 13.60
CA PRO A 215 9.52 -12.69 14.58
C PRO A 215 10.35 -13.68 15.40
N MET A 216 11.46 -14.18 14.84
CA MET A 216 12.34 -15.16 15.48
C MET A 216 13.22 -14.54 16.59
N SER A 217 13.72 -13.32 16.40
CA SER A 217 14.53 -12.63 17.41
C SER A 217 13.67 -11.82 18.39
N ARG A 218 12.43 -11.47 18.02
CA ARG A 218 11.54 -10.56 18.78
C ARG A 218 12.19 -9.21 19.09
N GLU A 219 13.15 -8.80 18.27
CA GLU A 219 13.84 -7.52 18.41
C GLU A 219 13.43 -6.58 17.28
N ASP A 220 13.05 -5.37 17.67
CA ASP A 220 12.89 -4.25 16.75
C ASP A 220 14.24 -3.61 16.49
N LYS A 221 14.67 -3.59 15.23
CA LYS A 221 15.86 -2.86 14.79
C LYS A 221 15.43 -1.57 14.10
N LEU A 222 15.81 -0.43 14.66
CA LEU A 222 15.68 0.86 13.98
C LEU A 222 16.57 0.85 12.73
N ILE A 223 15.96 1.01 11.55
CA ILE A 223 16.66 1.09 10.26
C ILE A 223 16.97 2.55 9.91
N PHE A 224 16.03 3.44 10.22
CA PHE A 224 16.10 4.83 9.81
C PHE A 224 15.30 5.70 10.80
N SER A 225 15.91 6.76 11.34
CA SER A 225 15.22 7.76 12.18
C SER A 225 14.60 8.86 11.29
N LEU A 226 13.38 9.27 11.61
CA LEU A 226 12.81 10.50 11.03
C LEU A 226 13.36 11.71 11.79
N GLU A 227 14.46 12.29 11.31
CA GLU A 227 14.78 13.69 11.60
C GLU A 227 14.07 14.52 10.52
N ASP A 228 12.96 15.17 10.87
CA ASP A 228 12.26 16.20 10.06
C ASP A 228 11.45 15.81 8.81
N LEU A 229 10.96 14.57 8.70
CA LEU A 229 10.08 14.15 7.58
C LEU A 229 8.58 14.22 7.93
N LYS A 230 8.10 15.36 8.43
CA LYS A 230 6.65 15.59 8.57
C LYS A 230 5.97 15.52 7.21
N ASP A 231 4.79 14.90 7.17
CA ASP A 231 3.95 14.75 5.98
C ASP A 231 4.59 14.03 4.79
N SER A 232 5.56 13.13 5.07
CA SER A 232 6.19 12.30 4.04
C SER A 232 5.71 10.85 4.09
N GLN A 233 5.43 10.27 2.94
CA GLN A 233 5.22 8.83 2.78
C GLN A 233 6.59 8.14 2.69
N LEU A 234 6.78 7.09 3.49
CA LEU A 234 7.99 6.28 3.50
C LEU A 234 7.68 4.86 3.05
N ILE A 235 8.45 4.36 2.09
CA ILE A 235 8.32 3.00 1.56
C ILE A 235 9.71 2.35 1.51
N ILE A 236 9.84 1.10 1.97
CA ILE A 236 11.07 0.33 1.79
C ILE A 236 10.83 -0.83 0.83
N ARG A 237 11.57 -0.86 -0.27
CA ARG A 237 11.44 -1.93 -1.26
C ARG A 237 12.79 -2.25 -1.88
N ASN A 238 13.15 -3.53 -1.95
CA ASN A 238 14.41 -3.99 -2.57
C ASN A 238 15.66 -3.24 -2.07
N ASN A 239 15.78 -3.08 -0.74
CA ASN A 239 16.84 -2.30 -0.09
C ASN A 239 16.88 -0.82 -0.50
N ASN A 240 15.83 -0.27 -1.11
CA ASN A 240 15.69 1.17 -1.33
C ASN A 240 14.64 1.76 -0.39
N LEU A 241 14.95 2.92 0.17
CA LEU A 241 14.01 3.80 0.84
C LEU A 241 13.51 4.84 -0.16
N TYR A 242 12.20 4.89 -0.33
CA TYR A 242 11.49 5.91 -1.08
C TYR A 242 10.89 6.89 -0.09
N VAL A 243 11.28 8.15 -0.21
CA VAL A 243 10.78 9.26 0.59
C VAL A 243 9.96 10.17 -0.31
N SER A 244 8.65 10.22 -0.09
CA SER A 244 7.72 10.98 -0.90
C SER A 244 7.08 12.11 -0.11
N ASN A 245 7.06 13.30 -0.68
CA ASN A 245 6.18 14.39 -0.26
C ASN A 245 5.29 14.79 -1.43
N LYS A 246 4.31 15.68 -1.23
CA LYS A 246 3.33 16.08 -2.28
C LYS A 246 3.91 16.60 -3.61
N LYS A 247 5.21 16.87 -3.72
CA LYS A 247 5.87 17.45 -4.90
C LYS A 247 7.00 16.61 -5.48
N SER A 248 7.55 15.67 -4.72
CA SER A 248 8.76 14.96 -5.13
C SER A 248 8.93 13.63 -4.42
N ILE A 249 9.63 12.72 -5.10
CA ILE A 249 10.02 11.41 -4.60
C ILE A 249 11.55 11.35 -4.63
N SER A 250 12.17 10.97 -3.51
CA SER A 250 13.61 10.70 -3.42
C SER A 250 13.84 9.23 -3.13
N ILE A 251 14.76 8.60 -3.86
CA ILE A 251 15.10 7.17 -3.70
C ILE A 251 16.52 7.06 -3.19
N LYS A 252 16.71 6.29 -2.12
CA LYS A 252 18.01 6.06 -1.49
C LYS A 252 18.23 4.56 -1.27
N ALA A 253 19.38 4.06 -1.68
CA ALA A 253 19.80 2.71 -1.30
C ALA A 253 20.11 2.64 0.20
N LEU A 254 19.57 1.62 0.86
CA LEU A 254 19.87 1.26 2.25
C LEU A 254 20.92 0.16 2.27
N THR A 255 21.92 0.35 3.10
CA THR A 255 22.85 -0.71 3.51
C THR A 255 22.24 -1.41 4.73
N LEU A 256 21.46 -2.47 4.50
CA LEU A 256 20.79 -3.27 5.54
C LEU A 256 21.67 -4.42 6.05
#